data_AF-A0A3C0W7W7-F1
#
_entry.id   AF-A0A3C0W7W7-F1
#
_cell.length_a   1.000
_cell.length_b   1.000
_cell.length_c   1.000
_cell.angle_alpha   90.00
_cell.angle_beta   90.00
_cell.angle_gamma   90.00
#
_symmetry.space_group_name_H-M   'P 1'
#
loop_
_entity.id
_entity.type
_entity.pdbx_description
1 polymer ?
#
loop_
_entity_poly.entity_id
_entity_poly.type
_entity_poly.pdbx_seq_one_letter_code
_entity_poly.pdbx_strand_id
1 'polypeptide(L)'
;MLAAPMTELEAVNDMLIGIGQLPVNAIIPEIVDQSIALGELNKVVREVCLYGFKFNTDEDFVLSPDIDGFIAVPTGALDIDPMDKAQDIIVRKHPSKGFGLWDAANLTWVMALPVKVRVKWSFTFDALPEAARGYAVIAAGRKFTARVVGDPAADRFGEEDQRRAWLTLQRQQSASADINIFRANKALSASLNRRGRAWRSDK
;
A
#
# COMPACT_ATOMS: atom_id res chain seq x y z
N MET A 1 1.04 -2.24 -31.59
CA MET A 1 0.25 -3.14 -30.72
C MET A 1 0.66 -2.84 -29.29
N LEU A 2 -0.31 -2.67 -28.38
CA LEU A 2 -0.07 -2.46 -26.96
C LEU A 2 -0.31 -3.79 -26.22
N ALA A 3 0.56 -4.15 -25.28
CA ALA A 3 0.38 -5.34 -24.45
C ALA A 3 -0.43 -5.02 -23.19
N ALA A 4 -1.23 -5.97 -22.72
CA ALA A 4 -1.91 -5.85 -21.44
C ALA A 4 -0.89 -5.94 -20.29
N PRO A 5 -1.14 -5.29 -19.15
CA PRO A 5 -0.33 -5.46 -17.95
C PRO A 5 -0.42 -6.91 -17.45
N MET A 6 0.58 -7.35 -16.68
CA MET A 6 0.68 -8.73 -16.20
C MET A 6 -0.59 -9.16 -15.45
N THR A 7 -1.16 -10.31 -15.81
CA THR A 7 -2.39 -10.85 -15.20
C THR A 7 -2.10 -11.76 -14.01
N GLU A 8 -3.08 -11.95 -13.13
CA GLU A 8 -2.94 -12.86 -11.99
C GLU A 8 -2.64 -14.31 -12.43
N LEU A 9 -3.21 -14.76 -13.54
CA LEU A 9 -2.95 -16.09 -14.10
C LEU A 9 -1.49 -16.22 -14.57
N GLU A 10 -0.95 -15.21 -15.25
CA GLU A 10 0.46 -15.18 -15.66
C GLU A 10 1.38 -15.20 -14.45
N ALA A 11 1.06 -14.43 -13.41
CA ALA A 11 1.81 -14.43 -12.15
C ALA A 11 1.84 -15.80 -11.47
N VAL A 12 0.70 -16.49 -11.39
CA VAL A 12 0.64 -17.84 -10.83
C VAL A 12 1.40 -18.83 -11.70
N ASN A 13 1.30 -18.73 -13.03
CA ASN A 13 2.03 -19.58 -13.95
C ASN A 13 3.55 -19.42 -13.82
N ASP A 14 4.05 -18.20 -13.66
CA ASP A 14 5.48 -17.95 -13.41
C ASP A 14 5.96 -18.64 -12.12
N MET A 15 5.14 -18.63 -11.07
CA MET A 15 5.45 -19.32 -9.81
C MET A 15 5.46 -20.85 -9.97
N LEU A 16 4.52 -21.41 -10.73
CA LEU A 16 4.43 -22.84 -11.01
C LEU A 16 5.63 -23.33 -11.84
N ILE A 17 6.05 -22.54 -12.85
CA ILE A 17 7.25 -22.85 -13.65
C ILE A 17 8.49 -22.88 -12.76
N GLY A 18 8.56 -22.01 -11.75
CA GLY A 18 9.66 -21.97 -10.77
C GLY A 18 9.87 -23.27 -9.98
N ILE A 19 8.85 -24.13 -9.86
CA ILE A 19 8.94 -25.45 -9.23
C ILE A 19 8.91 -26.61 -10.26
N GLY A 20 8.98 -26.30 -11.56
CA GLY A 20 8.97 -27.29 -12.64
C GLY A 20 7.58 -27.79 -13.04
N GLN A 21 6.50 -27.10 -12.64
CA GLN A 21 5.14 -27.42 -13.09
C GLN A 21 4.83 -26.73 -14.43
N LEU A 22 3.93 -27.33 -15.21
CA LEU A 22 3.47 -26.76 -16.47
C LEU A 22 2.49 -25.60 -16.23
N PRO A 23 2.50 -24.56 -17.10
CA PRO A 23 1.55 -23.46 -17.00
C PRO A 23 0.12 -23.93 -17.27
N VAL A 24 -0.83 -23.27 -16.63
CA VAL A 24 -2.26 -23.58 -16.72
C VAL A 24 -3.07 -22.45 -17.35
N ASN A 25 -4.21 -22.80 -17.93
CA ASN A 25 -5.12 -21.83 -18.56
C ASN A 25 -6.15 -21.24 -17.60
N ALA A 26 -6.30 -21.83 -16.41
CA ALA A 26 -7.20 -21.37 -15.36
C ALA A 26 -6.68 -21.85 -14.00
N ILE A 27 -6.94 -21.05 -12.96
CA ILE A 27 -6.61 -21.39 -11.57
C ILE A 27 -7.74 -22.26 -11.01
N ILE A 28 -7.40 -23.46 -10.57
CA ILE A 28 -8.30 -24.47 -10.00
C ILE A 28 -7.98 -24.58 -8.50
N PRO A 29 -8.86 -24.10 -7.61
CA PRO A 29 -8.61 -24.08 -6.16
C PRO A 29 -8.33 -25.46 -5.53
N GLU A 30 -8.82 -26.53 -6.15
CA GLU A 30 -8.63 -27.91 -5.71
C GLU A 30 -7.19 -28.41 -5.91
N ILE A 31 -6.41 -27.75 -6.77
CA ILE A 31 -5.00 -28.09 -6.99
C ILE A 31 -4.15 -27.37 -5.94
N VAL A 32 -3.52 -28.16 -5.07
CA VAL A 32 -2.78 -27.68 -3.90
C VAL A 32 -1.72 -26.64 -4.28
N ASP A 33 -0.90 -26.92 -5.29
CA ASP A 33 0.19 -26.01 -5.68
C ASP A 33 -0.33 -24.66 -6.20
N GLN A 34 -1.42 -24.68 -6.97
CA GLN A 34 -2.07 -23.46 -7.49
C GLN A 34 -2.68 -22.65 -6.36
N SER A 35 -3.34 -23.31 -5.41
CA SER A 35 -3.95 -22.68 -4.24
C SER A 35 -2.90 -22.04 -3.33
N ILE A 36 -1.76 -22.73 -3.11
CA ILE A 36 -0.64 -22.19 -2.33
C ILE A 36 -0.01 -20.99 -3.07
N ALA A 37 0.24 -21.11 -4.38
CA ALA A 37 0.81 -20.02 -5.17
C ALA A 37 -0.08 -18.76 -5.14
N LEU A 38 -1.38 -18.92 -5.40
CA LEU A 38 -2.36 -17.85 -5.33
C LEU A 38 -2.43 -17.24 -3.91
N GLY A 39 -2.38 -18.08 -2.89
CA GLY A 39 -2.38 -17.65 -1.49
C GLY A 39 -1.14 -16.81 -1.14
N GLU A 40 0.05 -17.19 -1.62
CA GLU A 40 1.28 -16.42 -1.42
C GLU A 40 1.27 -15.10 -2.20
N LEU A 41 0.80 -15.11 -3.46
CA LEU A 41 0.65 -13.89 -4.25
C LEU A 41 -0.24 -12.88 -3.53
N ASN A 42 -1.41 -13.30 -3.06
CA ASN A 42 -2.34 -12.45 -2.33
C ASN A 42 -1.78 -11.89 -1.02
N LYS A 43 -0.94 -12.67 -0.31
CA LYS A 43 -0.25 -12.18 0.90
C LYS A 43 0.74 -11.08 0.55
N VAL A 44 1.53 -11.27 -0.50
CA VAL A 44 2.52 -10.27 -0.94
C VAL A 44 1.82 -9.02 -1.48
N VAL A 45 0.73 -9.15 -2.23
CA VAL A 45 -0.08 -7.99 -2.67
C VAL A 45 -0.57 -7.17 -1.48
N ARG A 46 -1.06 -7.82 -0.42
CA ARG A 46 -1.45 -7.13 0.82
C ARG A 46 -0.26 -6.45 1.50
N GLU A 47 0.89 -7.10 1.55
CA GLU A 47 2.14 -6.53 2.09
C GLU A 47 2.56 -5.27 1.30
N VAL A 48 2.50 -5.32 -0.03
CA VAL A 48 2.77 -4.17 -0.91
C VAL A 48 1.84 -3.00 -0.61
N CYS A 49 0.54 -3.29 -0.44
CA CYS A 49 -0.44 -2.26 -0.10
C CYS A 49 -0.18 -1.66 1.30
N LEU A 50 0.30 -2.46 2.26
CA LEU A 50 0.60 -1.99 3.62
C LEU A 50 1.75 -0.97 3.67
N TYR A 51 2.70 -1.02 2.73
CA TYR A 51 3.77 -0.01 2.63
C TYR A 51 3.23 1.40 2.41
N GLY A 52 2.01 1.56 1.86
CA GLY A 52 1.38 2.87 1.68
C GLY A 52 2.01 3.67 0.55
N PHE A 53 1.97 3.14 -0.66
CA PHE A 53 2.40 3.84 -1.86
C PHE A 53 1.38 4.89 -2.30
N LYS A 54 1.78 5.80 -3.20
CA LYS A 54 0.92 6.93 -3.60
C LYS A 54 -0.31 6.44 -4.35
N PHE A 55 -0.18 5.33 -5.07
CA PHE A 55 -1.30 4.74 -5.83
C PHE A 55 -2.41 4.17 -4.94
N ASN A 56 -2.10 3.74 -3.71
CA ASN A 56 -3.09 3.15 -2.79
C ASN A 56 -3.30 3.95 -1.51
N THR A 57 -2.75 5.17 -1.44
CA THR A 57 -2.85 6.02 -0.24
C THR A 57 -3.49 7.34 -0.61
N ASP A 58 -4.68 7.58 -0.05
CA ASP A 58 -5.36 8.86 -0.15
C ASP A 58 -5.06 9.70 1.09
N GLU A 59 -4.65 10.94 0.84
CA GLU A 59 -4.45 11.97 1.87
C GLU A 59 -5.67 12.89 1.89
N ASP A 60 -5.92 13.52 3.04
CA ASP A 60 -7.06 14.42 3.26
C ASP A 60 -8.44 13.77 2.99
N PHE A 61 -8.54 12.45 3.12
CA PHE A 61 -9.80 11.72 2.98
C PHE A 61 -10.71 12.07 4.16
N VAL A 62 -11.92 12.54 3.88
CA VAL A 62 -12.85 13.01 4.92
C VAL A 62 -13.79 11.90 5.32
N LEU A 63 -13.69 11.46 6.57
CA LEU A 63 -14.66 10.54 7.18
C LEU A 63 -15.68 11.35 7.99
N SER A 64 -16.95 11.17 7.67
CA SER A 64 -18.05 11.88 8.33
C SER A 64 -18.76 10.97 9.33
N PRO A 65 -19.15 11.49 10.50
CA PRO A 65 -19.91 10.73 11.49
C PRO A 65 -21.33 10.42 11.00
N ASP A 66 -21.87 9.28 11.45
CA ASP A 66 -23.29 8.94 11.30
C ASP A 66 -24.17 9.76 12.28
N ILE A 67 -25.47 9.48 12.30
CA ILE A 67 -26.45 10.17 13.18
C ILE A 67 -26.07 10.02 14.67
N ASP A 68 -25.43 8.91 15.04
CA ASP A 68 -25.01 8.63 16.42
C ASP A 68 -23.59 9.15 16.72
N GLY A 69 -22.97 9.87 15.79
CA GLY A 69 -21.59 10.34 15.91
C GLY A 69 -20.52 9.29 15.60
N PHE A 70 -20.90 8.08 15.19
CA PHE A 70 -19.97 6.99 14.90
C PHE A 70 -19.37 7.14 13.50
N ILE A 71 -18.05 7.07 13.40
CA ILE A 71 -17.34 7.07 12.12
C ILE A 71 -16.94 5.63 11.78
N ALA A 72 -17.61 5.05 10.79
CA ALA A 72 -17.29 3.71 10.29
C ALA A 72 -16.01 3.71 9.45
N VAL A 73 -15.23 2.63 9.56
CA VAL A 73 -14.09 2.39 8.67
C VAL A 73 -14.59 1.95 7.30
N PRO A 74 -14.20 2.62 6.20
CA PRO A 74 -14.57 2.20 4.86
C PRO A 74 -14.10 0.79 4.52
N THR A 75 -14.88 0.08 3.71
CA THR A 75 -14.50 -1.25 3.21
C THR A 75 -13.23 -1.16 2.37
N GLY A 76 -12.28 -2.07 2.62
CA GLY A 76 -11.01 -2.11 1.90
C GLY A 76 -9.93 -1.20 2.47
N ALA A 77 -10.19 -0.42 3.52
CA ALA A 77 -9.14 0.29 4.23
C ALA A 77 -8.26 -0.68 5.03
N LEU A 78 -6.96 -0.67 4.77
CA LEU A 78 -5.95 -1.44 5.51
C LEU A 78 -5.47 -0.70 6.75
N ASP A 79 -5.38 0.62 6.65
CA ASP A 79 -4.83 1.49 7.67
C ASP A 79 -5.47 2.87 7.54
N ILE A 80 -5.78 3.49 8.68
CA ILE A 80 -6.37 4.83 8.75
C ILE A 80 -5.66 5.58 9.86
N ASP A 81 -5.06 6.71 9.48
CA ASP A 81 -4.27 7.57 10.37
C ASP A 81 -4.85 9.00 10.32
N PRO A 82 -5.24 9.61 11.45
CA PRO A 82 -5.68 11.00 11.48
C PRO A 82 -4.56 11.93 11.00
N MET A 83 -4.91 12.91 10.16
CA MET A 83 -3.92 13.87 9.65
C MET A 83 -3.54 14.93 10.68
N ASP A 84 -4.43 15.23 11.62
CA ASP A 84 -4.14 16.11 12.73
C ASP A 84 -3.45 15.32 13.85
N LYS A 85 -2.18 15.64 14.10
CA LYS A 85 -1.38 15.01 15.16
C LYS A 85 -1.88 15.30 16.57
N ALA A 86 -2.73 16.32 16.74
CA ALA A 86 -3.36 16.60 18.03
C ALA A 86 -4.53 15.66 18.33
N GLN A 87 -5.06 14.95 17.33
CA GLN A 87 -6.15 14.00 17.48
C GLN A 87 -5.60 12.60 17.77
N ASP A 88 -5.87 12.08 18.96
CA ASP A 88 -5.54 10.69 19.31
C ASP A 88 -6.69 9.76 18.92
N ILE A 89 -6.85 9.56 17.61
CA ILE A 89 -7.90 8.74 17.02
C ILE A 89 -7.29 7.48 16.46
N ILE A 90 -7.87 6.32 16.81
CA ILE A 90 -7.39 5.01 16.40
C ILE A 90 -8.52 4.15 15.86
N VAL A 91 -8.20 3.19 14.98
CA VAL A 91 -9.16 2.21 14.50
C VAL A 91 -9.37 1.12 15.55
N ARG A 92 -10.63 0.87 15.92
CA ARG A 92 -11.01 -0.23 16.83
C ARG A 92 -12.32 -0.89 16.40
N LYS A 93 -12.54 -2.13 16.86
CA LYS A 93 -13.82 -2.83 16.67
C LYS A 93 -14.84 -2.38 17.71
N HIS A 94 -15.91 -1.72 17.26
CA HIS A 94 -17.09 -1.41 18.04
C HIS A 94 -17.83 -2.69 18.44
N PRO A 95 -18.40 -2.79 19.66
CA PRO A 95 -19.14 -3.98 20.11
C PRO A 95 -20.29 -4.40 19.20
N SER A 96 -20.98 -3.45 18.56
CA SER A 96 -22.19 -3.70 17.77
C SER A 96 -22.15 -3.21 16.31
N LYS A 97 -21.25 -2.29 15.94
CA LYS A 97 -21.28 -1.58 14.65
C LYS A 97 -20.13 -1.98 13.70
N GLY A 98 -19.20 -2.83 14.16
CA GLY A 98 -18.02 -3.22 13.37
C GLY A 98 -16.83 -2.28 13.59
N PHE A 99 -15.91 -2.18 12.62
CA PHE A 99 -14.73 -1.32 12.75
C PHE A 99 -15.09 0.15 12.58
N GLY A 100 -14.59 0.98 13.49
CA GLY A 100 -14.79 2.43 13.48
C GLY A 100 -13.63 3.19 14.09
N LEU A 101 -13.69 4.51 14.02
CA LEU A 101 -12.76 5.39 14.70
C LEU A 101 -13.13 5.53 16.17
N TRP A 102 -12.14 5.34 17.03
CA TRP A 102 -12.23 5.51 18.47
C TRP A 102 -11.34 6.68 18.89
N ASP A 103 -11.92 7.64 19.59
CA ASP A 103 -11.17 8.70 20.26
C ASP A 103 -10.54 8.13 21.53
N ALA A 104 -9.22 7.91 21.50
CA ALA A 104 -8.48 7.37 22.63
C ALA A 104 -8.21 8.42 23.71
N ALA A 105 -8.21 9.72 23.37
CA ALA A 105 -8.05 10.79 24.35
C ALA A 105 -9.29 10.95 25.24
N ASN A 106 -10.48 10.91 24.64
CA ASN A 106 -11.75 11.08 25.36
C ASN A 106 -12.46 9.76 25.68
N LEU A 107 -11.89 8.62 25.25
CA LEU A 107 -12.45 7.28 25.44
C LEU A 107 -13.90 7.17 24.94
N THR A 108 -14.15 7.65 23.72
CA THR A 108 -15.51 7.68 23.12
C THR A 108 -15.53 7.29 21.64
N TRP A 109 -16.68 6.79 21.20
CA TRP A 109 -16.98 6.49 19.79
C TRP A 109 -17.71 7.65 19.09
N VAL A 110 -18.10 8.68 19.84
CA VAL A 110 -18.94 9.77 19.36
C VAL A 110 -18.07 10.94 18.92
N MET A 111 -18.09 11.25 17.63
CA MET A 111 -17.39 12.37 17.03
C MET A 111 -18.39 13.38 16.47
N ALA A 112 -18.24 14.65 16.86
CA ALA A 112 -19.13 15.72 16.43
C ALA A 112 -18.77 16.30 15.06
N LEU A 113 -17.50 16.19 14.66
CA LEU A 113 -16.97 16.80 13.44
C LEU A 113 -16.39 15.73 12.51
N PRO A 114 -16.42 15.97 11.18
CA PRO A 114 -15.70 15.13 10.24
C PRO A 114 -14.20 15.12 10.51
N VAL A 115 -13.58 13.95 10.35
CA VAL A 115 -12.15 13.75 10.58
C VAL A 115 -11.46 13.57 9.25
N LYS A 116 -10.36 14.33 9.05
CA LYS A 116 -9.47 14.14 7.90
C LYS A 116 -8.45 13.08 8.23
N VAL A 117 -8.39 12.06 7.41
CA VAL A 117 -7.52 10.91 7.61
C VAL A 117 -6.68 10.64 6.37
N ARG A 118 -5.54 9.98 6.57
CA ARG A 118 -4.83 9.26 5.53
C ARG A 118 -5.34 7.83 5.52
N VAL A 119 -5.85 7.36 4.39
CA VAL A 119 -6.33 5.99 4.23
C VAL A 119 -5.40 5.23 3.30
N LYS A 120 -4.97 4.04 3.71
CA LYS A 120 -4.32 3.07 2.82
C LYS A 120 -5.35 2.03 2.38
N TRP A 121 -5.51 1.86 1.08
CA TRP A 121 -6.46 0.93 0.49
C TRP A 121 -5.82 -0.42 0.19
N SER A 122 -6.61 -1.47 0.32
CA SER A 122 -6.29 -2.82 -0.15
C SER A 122 -6.70 -2.94 -1.60
N PHE A 123 -5.74 -3.23 -2.46
CA PHE A 123 -5.98 -3.52 -3.86
C PHE A 123 -5.80 -5.00 -4.18
N THR A 124 -6.47 -5.46 -5.23
CA THR A 124 -6.22 -6.77 -5.85
C THR A 124 -4.99 -6.67 -6.77
N PHE A 125 -4.45 -7.83 -7.19
CA PHE A 125 -3.30 -7.87 -8.09
C PHE A 125 -3.51 -7.05 -9.37
N ASP A 126 -4.69 -7.19 -9.99
CA ASP A 126 -5.03 -6.48 -11.23
C ASP A 126 -5.26 -4.98 -11.06
N ALA A 127 -5.39 -4.48 -9.83
CA ALA A 127 -5.50 -3.05 -9.53
C ALA A 127 -4.12 -2.42 -9.23
N LEU A 128 -3.05 -3.22 -9.12
CA LEU A 128 -1.71 -2.71 -8.89
C LEU A 128 -1.08 -2.13 -10.17
N PRO A 129 -0.21 -1.11 -10.07
CA PRO A 129 0.66 -0.69 -11.15
C PRO A 129 1.67 -1.79 -11.55
N GLU A 130 2.16 -1.75 -12.79
CA GLU A 130 3.02 -2.80 -13.35
C GLU A 130 4.29 -3.07 -12.51
N ALA A 131 4.98 -2.03 -12.03
CA ALA A 131 6.16 -2.25 -11.17
C ALA A 131 5.83 -2.91 -9.83
N ALA A 132 4.62 -2.65 -9.30
CA ALA A 132 4.16 -3.30 -8.08
C ALA A 132 3.77 -4.76 -8.33
N ARG A 133 3.18 -5.06 -9.50
CA ARG A 133 2.94 -6.44 -9.95
C ARG A 133 4.25 -7.21 -10.08
N GLY A 134 5.23 -6.67 -10.79
CA GLY A 134 6.54 -7.30 -10.99
C GLY A 134 7.24 -7.62 -9.67
N TYR A 135 7.23 -6.68 -8.71
CA TYR A 135 7.73 -6.95 -7.36
C TYR A 135 6.93 -8.04 -6.65
N ALA A 136 5.60 -7.99 -6.71
CA ALA A 136 4.73 -8.95 -6.04
C ALA A 136 4.96 -10.38 -6.56
N VAL A 137 5.10 -10.58 -7.87
CA VAL A 137 5.36 -11.91 -8.46
C VAL A 137 6.72 -12.45 -8.03
N ILE A 138 7.79 -11.65 -8.13
CA ILE A 138 9.14 -12.11 -7.77
C ILE A 138 9.21 -12.45 -6.27
N ALA A 139 8.64 -11.59 -5.41
CA ALA A 139 8.59 -11.82 -3.97
C ALA A 139 7.71 -13.02 -3.60
N ALA A 140 6.55 -13.19 -4.25
CA ALA A 140 5.67 -14.33 -4.03
C ALA A 140 6.30 -15.64 -4.52
N GLY A 141 6.91 -15.65 -5.69
CA GLY A 141 7.64 -16.78 -6.26
C GLY A 141 8.77 -17.26 -5.36
N ARG A 142 9.59 -16.33 -4.84
CA ARG A 142 10.62 -16.67 -3.86
C ARG A 142 10.04 -17.33 -2.61
N LYS A 143 9.01 -16.73 -2.00
CA LYS A 143 8.35 -17.28 -0.79
C LYS A 143 7.69 -18.64 -1.06
N PHE A 144 7.12 -18.82 -2.24
CA PHE A 144 6.51 -20.07 -2.69
C PHE A 144 7.55 -21.18 -2.86
N THR A 145 8.62 -20.94 -3.64
CA THR A 145 9.71 -21.90 -3.83
C THR A 145 10.39 -22.25 -2.51
N ALA A 146 10.63 -21.27 -1.64
CA ALA A 146 11.19 -21.50 -0.31
C ALA A 146 10.29 -22.40 0.56
N ARG A 147 8.97 -22.31 0.41
CA ARG A 147 8.02 -23.15 1.16
C ARG A 147 7.89 -24.57 0.59
N VAL A 148 7.91 -24.72 -0.74
CA VAL A 148 7.70 -26.01 -1.40
C VAL A 148 8.99 -26.82 -1.50
N VAL A 149 10.10 -26.18 -1.92
CA VAL A 149 11.38 -26.85 -2.21
C VAL A 149 12.33 -26.78 -1.00
N GLY A 150 12.39 -25.63 -0.33
CA GLY A 150 13.23 -25.44 0.86
C GLY A 150 14.74 -25.41 0.59
N ASP A 151 15.18 -25.06 -0.62
CA ASP A 151 16.61 -24.97 -0.97
C ASP A 151 17.21 -23.58 -0.68
N PRO A 152 18.18 -23.45 0.26
CA PRO A 152 18.83 -22.18 0.59
C PRO A 152 19.71 -21.59 -0.53
N ALA A 153 20.18 -22.40 -1.49
CA ALA A 153 21.02 -21.91 -2.59
C ALA A 153 20.19 -21.16 -3.64
N ALA A 154 19.00 -21.69 -3.97
CA ALA A 154 18.04 -21.03 -4.85
C ALA A 154 17.51 -19.72 -4.23
N ASP A 155 17.37 -19.66 -2.91
CA ASP A 155 16.86 -18.47 -2.21
C ASP A 155 17.75 -17.22 -2.39
N ARG A 156 19.07 -17.39 -2.49
CA ARG A 156 20.01 -16.25 -2.67
C ARG A 156 19.84 -15.54 -4.00
N PHE A 157 19.60 -16.28 -5.08
CA PHE A 157 19.36 -15.70 -6.39
C PHE A 157 18.01 -14.95 -6.40
N GLY A 158 16.99 -15.55 -5.78
CA GLY A 158 15.68 -14.91 -5.60
C GLY A 158 15.73 -13.63 -4.76
N GLU A 159 16.61 -13.57 -3.76
CA GLU A 159 16.78 -12.36 -2.93
C GLU A 159 17.33 -11.17 -3.75
N GLU A 160 18.32 -11.39 -4.60
CA GLU A 160 18.90 -10.34 -5.44
C GLU A 160 17.88 -9.82 -6.48
N ASP A 161 17.10 -10.72 -7.09
CA ASP A 161 16.05 -10.33 -8.03
C ASP A 161 14.91 -9.59 -7.34
N GLN A 162 14.50 -10.05 -6.15
CA GLN A 162 13.52 -9.34 -5.33
C GLN A 162 14.01 -7.94 -4.95
N ARG A 163 15.30 -7.80 -4.61
CA ARG A 163 15.91 -6.51 -4.28
C ARG A 163 15.90 -5.56 -5.48
N ARG A 164 16.20 -6.05 -6.68
CA ARG A 164 16.13 -5.25 -7.93
C ARG A 164 14.71 -4.81 -8.24
N ALA A 165 13.74 -5.70 -8.09
CA ALA A 165 12.32 -5.38 -8.29
C ALA A 165 11.85 -4.32 -7.28
N TRP A 166 12.26 -4.46 -6.02
CA TRP A 166 11.98 -3.47 -4.98
C TRP A 166 12.54 -2.08 -5.31
N LEU A 167 13.81 -2.01 -5.74
CA LEU A 167 14.44 -0.76 -6.14
C LEU A 167 13.72 -0.12 -7.33
N THR A 168 13.21 -0.91 -8.26
CA THR A 168 12.45 -0.43 -9.42
C THR A 168 11.12 0.18 -9.00
N LEU A 169 10.36 -0.53 -8.14
CA LEU A 169 9.13 -0.03 -7.54
C LEU A 169 9.36 1.27 -6.77
N GLN A 170 10.41 1.32 -5.95
CA GLN A 170 10.75 2.50 -5.15
C GLN A 170 11.11 3.70 -6.05
N ARG A 171 11.88 3.49 -7.12
CA ARG A 171 12.21 4.56 -8.08
C ARG A 171 10.97 5.14 -8.75
N GLN A 172 10.07 4.28 -9.23
CA GLN A 172 8.84 4.72 -9.88
C GLN A 172 7.94 5.48 -8.89
N GLN A 173 7.85 4.98 -7.66
CA GLN A 173 7.11 5.65 -6.60
C GLN A 173 7.71 7.01 -6.27
N SER A 174 9.03 7.12 -6.11
CA SER A 174 9.70 8.39 -5.83
C SER A 174 9.48 9.41 -6.95
N ALA A 175 9.47 8.96 -8.20
CA ALA A 175 9.14 9.79 -9.35
C ALA A 175 7.67 10.24 -9.32
N SER A 176 6.74 9.36 -8.96
CA SER A 176 5.30 9.66 -8.92
C SER A 176 4.87 10.49 -7.70
N ALA A 177 5.61 10.39 -6.61
CA ALA A 177 5.32 11.10 -5.37
C ALA A 177 5.74 12.58 -5.42
N ASP A 178 6.46 13.01 -6.47
CA ASP A 178 6.93 14.40 -6.67
C ASP A 178 7.51 15.02 -5.39
N ILE A 179 8.31 14.23 -4.65
CA ILE A 179 8.84 14.64 -3.35
C ILE A 179 9.83 15.78 -3.55
N ASN A 180 9.35 17.01 -3.38
CA ASN A 180 10.19 18.19 -3.40
C ASN A 180 10.58 18.55 -1.97
N ILE A 181 11.86 18.33 -1.62
CA ILE A 181 12.42 18.64 -0.30
C ILE A 181 12.16 20.10 0.13
N PHE A 182 12.14 21.02 -0.83
CA PHE A 182 11.95 22.45 -0.56
C PHE A 182 10.48 22.84 -0.30
N ARG A 183 9.51 22.03 -0.74
CA ARG A 183 8.08 22.24 -0.47
C ARG A 183 7.56 21.36 0.66
N ALA A 184 8.09 20.15 0.80
CA ALA A 184 7.67 19.18 1.81
C ALA A 184 8.07 19.61 3.23
N ASN A 185 9.19 20.30 3.39
CA ASN A 185 9.62 20.82 4.68
C ASN A 185 9.18 22.28 4.86
N LYS A 186 8.10 22.49 5.63
CA LYS A 186 7.60 23.84 5.97
C LYS A 186 8.68 24.74 6.58
N ALA A 187 9.62 24.20 7.35
CA ALA A 187 10.71 24.98 7.95
C ALA A 187 11.76 25.44 6.92
N LEU A 188 12.10 24.59 5.95
CA LEU A 188 12.98 24.96 4.83
C LEU A 188 12.28 25.87 3.81
N SER A 189 10.99 25.63 3.54
CA SER A 189 10.19 26.51 2.69
C SER A 189 10.05 27.91 3.30
N ALA A 190 9.92 28.01 4.63
CA ALA A 190 9.87 29.28 5.34
C ALA A 190 11.22 30.02 5.32
N SER A 191 12.35 29.30 5.42
CA SER A 191 13.68 29.91 5.36
C SER A 191 14.08 30.36 3.95
N LEU A 192 13.55 29.71 2.90
CA LEU A 192 13.70 30.11 1.49
C LEU A 192 12.81 31.30 1.09
N ASN A 193 11.68 31.50 1.78
CA ASN A 193 10.83 32.68 1.61
C ASN A 193 11.44 33.94 2.26
N ARG A 194 12.73 34.21 2.00
CA ARG A 194 13.34 35.52 2.24
C ARG A 194 13.04 36.45 1.06
N ARG A 195 11.76 36.79 0.85
CA ARG A 195 11.41 37.91 -0.05
C ARG A 195 11.91 39.20 0.59
N GLY A 196 12.82 39.86 -0.12
CA GLY A 196 13.58 41.01 0.33
C GLY A 196 12.68 42.15 0.82
N ARG A 197 13.13 42.78 1.91
CA ARG A 197 12.74 44.16 2.23
C ARG A 197 13.21 45.02 1.05
N ALA A 198 12.31 45.28 0.11
CA ALA A 198 12.46 46.41 -0.78
C ALA A 198 12.53 47.66 0.11
N TRP A 199 13.70 48.29 0.15
CA TRP A 199 13.88 49.61 0.72
C TRP A 199 12.96 50.56 -0.06
N ARG A 200 11.83 50.93 0.53
CA ARG A 200 11.06 52.09 0.08
C ARG A 200 11.90 53.32 0.41
N SER A 201 12.57 53.86 -0.60
CA SER A 201 13.07 55.23 -0.56
C SER A 201 11.86 56.14 -0.72
N ASP A 202 11.36 56.70 0.36
CA ASP A 202 10.41 57.80 0.30
C ASP A 202 11.12 59.00 -0.35
N LYS A 203 10.48 59.58 -1.37
CA LYS A 203 10.73 60.94 -1.86
C LYS A 203 9.46 61.75 -1.62
#